data_AF-M1ZDA3-F1
#
_entry.id   AF-M1ZDA3-F1
#
_cell.length_a   1.000
_cell.length_b   1.000
_cell.length_c   1.000
_cell.angle_alpha   90.00
_cell.angle_beta   90.00
_cell.angle_gamma   90.00
#
_symmetry.space_group_name_H-M   'P 1'
#
loop_
_entity.id
_entity.type
_entity.pdbx_description
1 polymer ?
#
loop_
_entity_poly.entity_id
_entity_poly.type
_entity_poly.pdbx_seq_one_letter_code
_entity_poly.pdbx_strand_id
1 'polypeptide(L)'
;MRKVLFVAVIAVLTLCFSASAFAGTLKPGDKTSCVDANQITLQAAGTSAHGDGGSANAVIWKSSNATTIPITLGPKGNHGLEGDRGVGMANKHSMGRKSVTLTHEPNFSRGDSLGDISGEVRITNNGTVDLMVECK
;
A
#
# COMPACT_ATOMS: atom_id res chain seq x y z
N MET A 1 -37.95 13.06 24.06
CA MET A 1 -36.47 13.18 24.03
C MET A 1 -35.76 11.83 23.84
N ARG A 2 -36.16 10.74 24.53
CA ARG A 2 -35.49 9.42 24.44
C ARG A 2 -35.38 8.85 23.01
N LYS A 3 -36.44 8.99 22.18
CA LYS A 3 -36.47 8.49 20.78
C LYS A 3 -35.52 9.24 19.84
N VAL A 4 -35.27 10.53 20.09
CA VAL A 4 -34.34 11.35 19.29
C VAL A 4 -32.88 10.99 19.61
N LEU A 5 -32.61 10.65 20.87
CA LEU A 5 -31.29 10.20 21.31
C LEU A 5 -30.89 8.87 20.64
N PHE A 6 -31.82 7.92 20.50
CA PHE A 6 -31.56 6.64 19.83
C PHE A 6 -31.28 6.81 18.32
N VAL A 7 -32.03 7.68 17.64
CA VAL A 7 -31.81 7.96 16.21
C VAL A 7 -30.47 8.64 15.97
N ALA A 8 -30.05 9.56 16.85
CA ALA A 8 -28.75 10.21 16.75
C ALA A 8 -27.58 9.23 17.00
N VAL A 9 -27.69 8.31 17.96
CA VAL A 9 -26.66 7.30 18.23
C VAL A 9 -26.51 6.31 17.07
N ILE A 10 -27.62 5.88 16.47
CA ILE A 10 -27.58 4.99 15.29
C ILE A 10 -26.98 5.72 14.08
N ALA A 11 -27.31 6.99 13.87
CA ALA A 11 -26.76 7.78 12.78
C ALA A 11 -25.24 8.05 12.93
N VAL A 12 -24.74 8.24 14.15
CA VAL A 12 -23.30 8.42 14.41
C VAL A 12 -22.54 7.10 14.24
N LEU A 13 -23.14 5.96 14.60
CA LEU A 13 -22.55 4.64 14.37
C LEU A 13 -22.45 4.27 12.88
N THR A 14 -23.41 4.69 12.05
CA THR A 14 -23.35 4.48 10.59
C THR A 14 -22.42 5.47 9.89
N LEU A 15 -22.29 6.70 10.38
CA LEU A 15 -21.35 7.70 9.84
C LEU A 15 -19.88 7.44 10.21
N CYS A 16 -19.61 6.69 11.29
CA CYS A 16 -18.25 6.30 11.65
C CYS A 16 -17.72 5.10 10.84
N PHE A 17 -18.56 4.43 10.05
CA PHE A 17 -18.14 3.29 9.22
C PHE A 17 -17.58 3.71 7.85
N SER A 18 -17.70 5.00 7.49
CA SER A 18 -16.98 5.61 6.35
C SER A 18 -15.65 6.24 6.77
N ALA A 19 -15.19 5.98 7.99
CA ALA A 19 -13.85 6.36 8.42
C ALA A 19 -12.84 5.53 7.64
N SER A 20 -12.07 6.19 6.77
CA SER A 20 -10.82 5.68 6.20
C SER A 20 -10.07 4.87 7.26
N ALA A 21 -10.04 3.55 7.10
CA ALA A 21 -9.36 2.67 8.03
C ALA A 21 -7.87 2.78 7.77
N PHE A 22 -7.17 3.58 8.58
CA PHE A 22 -5.72 3.48 8.64
C PHE A 22 -5.37 2.09 9.16
N ALA A 23 -4.93 1.21 8.27
CA ALA A 23 -4.62 -0.19 8.60
C ALA A 23 -3.37 -0.33 9.48
N GLY A 24 -2.63 0.77 9.69
CA GLY A 24 -1.53 0.86 10.64
C GLY A 24 -0.16 0.81 9.99
N THR A 25 0.86 0.89 10.85
CA THR A 25 2.24 0.57 10.49
C THR A 25 2.48 -0.90 10.79
N LEU A 26 2.81 -1.68 9.76
CA LEU A 26 3.13 -3.11 9.86
C LEU A 26 4.63 -3.28 10.07
N LYS A 27 5.03 -3.97 11.14
CA LYS A 27 6.42 -4.38 11.32
C LYS A 27 6.74 -5.55 10.38
N PRO A 28 8.03 -5.86 10.15
CA PRO A 28 8.45 -7.09 9.48
C PRO A 28 7.75 -8.33 10.04
N GLY A 29 7.05 -9.07 9.17
CA GLY A 29 6.27 -10.27 9.50
C GLY A 29 4.80 -10.01 9.84
N ASP A 30 4.40 -8.76 10.07
CA ASP A 30 3.00 -8.42 10.36
C ASP A 30 2.14 -8.45 9.10
N LYS A 31 0.83 -8.59 9.33
CA LYS A 31 -0.20 -8.62 8.30
C LYS A 31 -1.41 -7.79 8.69
N THR A 32 -2.09 -7.22 7.70
CA THR A 32 -3.38 -6.55 7.84
C THR A 32 -4.29 -6.89 6.67
N SER A 33 -5.57 -6.55 6.79
CA SER A 33 -6.52 -6.63 5.70
C SER A 33 -7.33 -5.35 5.57
N CYS A 34 -7.65 -5.02 4.34
CA CYS A 34 -8.55 -3.94 3.98
C CYS A 34 -9.71 -4.52 3.19
N VAL A 35 -10.93 -4.18 3.59
CA VAL A 35 -12.16 -4.72 3.01
C VAL A 35 -12.90 -3.59 2.34
N ASP A 36 -13.26 -3.79 1.07
CA ASP A 36 -14.03 -2.86 0.24
C ASP A 36 -13.40 -1.46 0.17
N ALA A 37 -12.07 -1.40 0.14
CA ALA A 37 -11.32 -0.16 -0.02
C ALA A 37 -11.42 0.35 -1.46
N ASN A 38 -11.71 1.64 -1.62
CA ASN A 38 -11.57 2.35 -2.89
C ASN A 38 -10.10 2.63 -3.23
N GLN A 39 -9.25 2.76 -2.23
CA GLN A 39 -7.84 3.06 -2.39
C GLN A 39 -7.00 2.47 -1.25
N ILE A 40 -5.90 1.82 -1.59
CA ILE A 40 -4.91 1.31 -0.63
C ILE A 40 -3.56 1.94 -0.95
N THR A 41 -3.00 2.69 -0.02
CA THR A 41 -1.65 3.26 -0.15
C THR A 41 -0.68 2.52 0.74
N LEU A 42 0.42 2.08 0.13
CA LEU A 42 1.54 1.43 0.80
C LEU A 42 2.72 2.38 0.75
N GLN A 43 3.38 2.57 1.89
CA GLN A 43 4.55 3.42 1.97
C GLN A 43 5.63 2.77 2.84
N ALA A 44 6.85 2.74 2.31
CA ALA A 44 8.01 2.33 3.11
C ALA A 44 8.22 3.32 4.27
N ALA A 45 8.21 2.81 5.50
CA ALA A 45 8.38 3.58 6.71
C ALA A 45 9.59 3.02 7.50
N GLY A 46 10.50 3.90 7.90
CA GLY A 46 11.65 3.52 8.71
C GLY A 46 12.92 3.16 7.93
N THR A 47 13.89 2.60 8.66
CA THR A 47 15.24 2.32 8.20
C THR A 47 15.64 0.92 8.65
N SER A 48 16.21 0.10 7.75
CA SER A 48 16.69 -1.22 8.14
C SER A 48 18.09 -1.14 8.74
N ALA A 49 18.33 -1.96 9.77
CA ALA A 49 19.65 -2.19 10.33
C ALA A 49 20.57 -3.01 9.39
N HIS A 50 20.00 -3.61 8.34
CA HIS A 50 20.66 -4.53 7.42
C HIS A 50 21.30 -3.84 6.20
N GLY A 51 21.21 -2.51 6.09
CA GLY A 51 21.83 -1.75 4.99
C GLY A 51 20.99 -1.67 3.71
N ASP A 52 19.78 -2.23 3.71
CA ASP A 52 18.85 -2.30 2.55
C ASP A 52 18.23 -0.95 2.14
N GLY A 53 18.78 0.17 2.63
CA GLY A 53 18.37 1.51 2.24
C GLY A 53 16.94 1.89 2.66
N GLY A 54 16.30 1.17 3.57
CA GLY A 54 14.91 1.44 3.93
C GLY A 54 13.90 0.86 2.94
N SER A 55 14.25 -0.23 2.25
CA SER A 55 13.38 -0.88 1.26
C SER A 55 12.32 -1.74 1.94
N ALA A 56 11.03 -1.47 1.68
CA ALA A 56 9.91 -2.27 2.18
C ALA A 56 9.47 -3.30 1.15
N ASN A 57 9.12 -4.51 1.61
CA ASN A 57 8.63 -5.59 0.75
C ASN A 57 7.28 -6.07 1.27
N ALA A 58 6.29 -6.09 0.41
CA ALA A 58 4.94 -6.52 0.74
C ALA A 58 4.47 -7.61 -0.22
N VAL A 59 3.71 -8.57 0.31
CA VAL A 59 2.93 -9.50 -0.49
C VAL A 59 1.46 -9.15 -0.32
N ILE A 60 0.77 -8.95 -1.44
CA ILE A 60 -0.61 -8.48 -1.47
C ILE A 60 -1.45 -9.54 -2.14
N TRP A 61 -2.38 -10.13 -1.39
CA TRP A 61 -3.40 -11.02 -1.91
C TRP A 61 -4.72 -10.27 -2.04
N LYS A 62 -5.43 -10.47 -3.14
CA LYS A 62 -6.68 -9.76 -3.43
C LYS A 62 -7.78 -10.77 -3.75
N SER A 63 -8.94 -10.63 -3.12
CA SER A 63 -10.07 -11.54 -3.33
C SER A 63 -10.77 -11.31 -4.67
N SER A 64 -10.80 -10.07 -5.17
CA SER A 64 -11.46 -9.67 -6.43
C SER A 64 -11.17 -10.59 -7.61
N ASN A 65 -9.91 -11.00 -7.73
CA ASN A 65 -9.41 -11.83 -8.83
C ASN A 65 -8.50 -12.98 -8.36
N ALA A 66 -8.47 -13.25 -7.05
CA ALA A 66 -7.63 -14.27 -6.43
C ALA A 66 -6.14 -14.18 -6.80
N THR A 67 -5.62 -12.97 -7.04
CA THR A 67 -4.21 -12.75 -7.39
C THR A 67 -3.36 -12.44 -6.18
N THR A 68 -2.07 -12.79 -6.27
CA THR A 68 -1.04 -12.40 -5.29
C THR A 68 0.06 -11.65 -6.01
N ILE A 69 0.35 -10.42 -5.58
CA ILE A 69 1.39 -9.58 -6.17
C ILE A 69 2.45 -9.22 -5.12
N PRO A 70 3.74 -9.43 -5.42
CA PRO A 70 4.81 -8.87 -4.62
C PRO A 70 5.04 -7.40 -5.00
N ILE A 71 5.24 -6.54 -3.99
CA ILE A 71 5.59 -5.14 -4.17
C ILE A 71 6.85 -4.84 -3.36
N THR A 72 7.82 -4.21 -4.02
CA THR A 72 9.03 -3.68 -3.39
C THR A 72 9.06 -2.16 -3.53
N LEU A 73 9.22 -1.47 -2.40
CA LEU A 73 9.35 -0.01 -2.30
C LEU A 73 10.76 0.30 -1.83
N GLY A 74 11.61 0.82 -2.72
CA GLY A 74 13.02 1.09 -2.44
C GLY A 74 13.35 2.58 -2.59
N PRO A 75 12.97 3.47 -1.64
CA PRO A 75 13.17 4.91 -1.79
C PRO A 75 14.64 5.35 -1.91
N LYS A 76 15.58 4.52 -1.44
CA LYS A 76 17.02 4.77 -1.55
C LYS A 76 17.73 3.87 -2.56
N GLY A 77 16.98 3.03 -3.29
CA GLY A 77 17.54 2.19 -4.34
C GLY A 77 17.70 2.96 -5.64
N ASN A 78 18.82 2.77 -6.33
CA ASN A 78 19.04 3.34 -7.66
C ASN A 78 18.41 2.43 -8.71
N HIS A 79 17.58 3.03 -9.57
CA HIS A 79 16.94 2.38 -10.70
C HIS A 79 17.41 3.03 -12.00
N GLY A 80 18.02 2.24 -12.88
CA GLY A 80 18.57 2.70 -14.16
C GLY A 80 20.09 2.69 -14.18
N LEU A 81 20.66 3.44 -15.12
CA LEU A 81 22.12 3.48 -15.35
C LEU A 81 22.70 4.75 -14.74
N GLU A 82 23.52 4.57 -13.71
CA GLU A 82 24.35 5.65 -13.18
C GLU A 82 25.30 6.16 -14.28
N GLY A 83 25.31 7.47 -14.44
CA GLY A 83 26.19 8.13 -15.40
C GLY A 83 27.64 8.14 -14.95
N ASP A 84 28.49 8.58 -15.87
CA ASP A 84 29.89 8.93 -15.64
C ASP A 84 30.77 7.88 -14.93
N ARG A 85 30.98 6.77 -15.63
CA ARG A 85 32.08 5.81 -15.35
C ARG A 85 33.28 6.07 -16.26
N GLY A 86 33.66 7.34 -16.46
CA GLY A 86 34.77 7.75 -17.33
C GLY A 86 34.45 7.79 -18.83
N VAL A 87 33.17 7.67 -19.19
CA VAL A 87 32.69 7.65 -20.59
C VAL A 87 31.85 8.88 -20.97
N GLY A 88 31.76 9.90 -20.09
CA GLY A 88 31.04 11.15 -20.36
C GLY A 88 29.53 10.99 -20.59
N MET A 89 28.95 9.84 -20.25
CA MET A 89 27.50 9.63 -20.37
C MET A 89 26.74 10.34 -19.26
N ALA A 90 25.67 11.03 -19.66
CA ALA A 90 24.72 11.64 -18.73
C ALA A 90 24.10 10.60 -17.80
N ASN A 91 23.80 11.03 -16.58
CA ASN A 91 23.19 10.16 -15.59
C ASN A 91 21.73 9.85 -15.95
N LYS A 92 21.39 8.56 -16.06
CA LYS A 92 20.04 8.06 -16.36
C LYS A 92 19.47 7.20 -15.22
N HIS A 93 20.03 7.30 -14.01
CA HIS A 93 19.42 6.70 -12.84
C HIS A 93 18.28 7.58 -12.29
N SER A 94 17.35 6.92 -11.61
CA SER A 94 16.27 7.50 -10.84
C SER A 94 16.18 6.74 -9.52
N MET A 95 15.62 7.36 -8.48
CA MET A 95 15.38 6.66 -7.22
C MET A 95 14.16 5.75 -7.34
N GLY A 96 14.17 4.63 -6.63
CA GLY A 96 13.02 3.75 -6.50
C GLY A 96 11.83 4.43 -5.81
N ARG A 97 10.65 3.83 -5.97
CA ARG A 97 9.40 4.39 -5.43
C ARG A 97 9.36 4.23 -3.91
N LYS A 98 9.00 5.31 -3.20
CA LYS A 98 8.73 5.30 -1.75
C LYS A 98 7.35 4.73 -1.41
N SER A 99 6.40 4.89 -2.32
CA SER A 99 5.00 4.55 -2.11
C SER A 99 4.34 4.10 -3.41
N VAL A 100 3.34 3.26 -3.27
CA VAL A 100 2.44 2.85 -4.34
C VAL A 100 1.01 2.93 -3.83
N THR A 101 0.09 3.24 -4.73
CA THR A 101 -1.33 3.30 -4.45
C THR A 101 -2.05 2.33 -5.38
N LEU A 102 -2.81 1.42 -4.80
CA LEU A 102 -3.74 0.54 -5.49
C LEU A 102 -5.13 1.18 -5.44
N THR A 103 -5.89 1.09 -6.53
CA THR A 103 -7.18 1.75 -6.68
C THR A 103 -8.22 0.77 -7.14
N HIS A 104 -9.43 0.89 -6.59
CA HIS A 104 -10.57 0.13 -7.05
C HIS A 104 -10.84 0.39 -8.54
N GLU A 105 -11.04 -0.67 -9.31
CA GLU A 105 -11.39 -0.59 -10.73
C GLU A 105 -12.74 -1.27 -10.95
N PRO A 106 -13.84 -0.51 -11.16
CA PRO A 106 -15.18 -1.10 -11.30
C PRO A 106 -15.37 -1.86 -12.62
N ASN A 107 -14.47 -1.69 -13.58
CA ASN A 107 -14.53 -2.33 -14.88
C ASN A 107 -13.21 -3.04 -15.15
N PHE A 108 -13.29 -4.23 -15.76
CA PHE A 108 -12.13 -4.98 -16.20
C PHE A 108 -11.38 -4.18 -17.27
N SER A 109 -10.23 -3.60 -16.89
CA SER A 109 -9.34 -2.95 -17.85
C SER A 109 -8.59 -4.03 -18.64
N ARG A 110 -8.21 -3.72 -19.88
CA ARG A 110 -7.79 -4.68 -20.94
C ARG A 110 -6.42 -5.35 -20.69
N GLY A 111 -6.23 -5.96 -19.52
CA GLY A 111 -5.06 -6.77 -19.16
C GLY A 111 -4.11 -6.14 -18.13
N ASP A 112 -4.43 -4.96 -17.59
CA ASP A 112 -3.63 -4.24 -16.58
C ASP A 112 -4.32 -4.15 -15.20
N SER A 113 -5.45 -4.85 -14.99
CA SER A 113 -6.22 -4.90 -13.73
C SER A 113 -5.53 -5.61 -12.54
N LEU A 114 -4.21 -5.48 -12.45
CA LEU A 114 -3.47 -5.62 -11.20
C LEU A 114 -3.92 -4.58 -10.15
N GLY A 115 -4.68 -3.56 -10.56
CA GLY A 115 -5.26 -2.51 -9.72
C GLY A 115 -6.49 -2.92 -8.91
N ASP A 116 -7.37 -3.81 -9.39
CA ASP A 116 -8.66 -4.01 -8.72
C ASP A 116 -8.50 -4.60 -7.30
N ILE A 117 -8.95 -3.81 -6.33
CA ILE A 117 -8.96 -4.06 -4.88
C ILE A 117 -10.40 -4.16 -4.33
N SER A 118 -11.40 -4.37 -5.18
CA SER A 118 -12.76 -4.70 -4.73
C SER A 118 -12.75 -5.93 -3.80
N GLY A 119 -13.46 -5.87 -2.67
CA GLY A 119 -13.44 -6.94 -1.67
C GLY A 119 -12.26 -6.90 -0.69
N GLU A 120 -11.80 -8.07 -0.27
CA GLU A 120 -10.73 -8.20 0.73
C GLU A 120 -9.35 -8.18 0.09
N VAL A 121 -8.49 -7.29 0.57
CA VAL A 121 -7.07 -7.24 0.26
C VAL A 121 -6.28 -7.53 1.52
N ARG A 122 -5.46 -8.59 1.48
CA ARG A 122 -4.60 -9.01 2.58
C ARG A 122 -3.17 -8.61 2.25
N ILE A 123 -2.54 -7.87 3.17
CA ILE A 123 -1.21 -7.29 3.00
C ILE A 123 -0.31 -7.88 4.07
N THR A 124 0.83 -8.43 3.66
CA THR A 124 1.83 -8.97 4.58
C THR A 124 3.15 -8.27 4.33
N ASN A 125 3.76 -7.71 5.37
CA ASN A 125 5.08 -7.12 5.28
C ASN A 125 6.14 -8.24 5.40
N ASN A 126 6.75 -8.61 4.27
CA ASN A 126 7.83 -9.60 4.23
C ASN A 126 9.22 -8.94 4.19
N GLY A 127 9.28 -7.61 4.35
CA GLY A 127 10.51 -6.84 4.34
C GLY A 127 11.21 -6.81 5.68
N THR A 128 12.24 -5.97 5.75
CA THR A 128 13.08 -5.72 6.94
C THR A 128 12.80 -4.37 7.60
N VAL A 129 11.91 -3.57 7.00
CA VAL A 129 11.47 -2.26 7.51
C VAL A 129 9.97 -2.20 7.64
N ASP A 130 9.49 -1.21 8.37
CA ASP A 130 8.07 -1.02 8.58
C ASP A 130 7.36 -0.60 7.28
N LEU A 131 6.11 -1.02 7.15
CA LEU A 131 5.25 -0.69 6.02
C LEU A 131 4.03 0.05 6.54
N MET A 132 3.88 1.31 6.16
CA MET A 132 2.67 2.07 6.46
C MET A 132 1.59 1.73 5.44
N VAL A 133 0.41 1.36 5.92
CA VAL A 133 -0.75 0.99 5.10
C VAL A 133 -1.93 1.89 5.45
N GLU A 134 -2.44 2.56 4.43
CA GLU A 134 -3.63 3.41 4.53
C GLU A 134 -4.72 2.87 3.60
N CYS A 135 -5.91 2.61 4.13
CA CYS A 135 -7.05 2.12 3.37
C CYS A 135 -8.20 3.13 3.43
N LYS A 136 -8.72 3.48 2.25
CA LYS A 136 -9.78 4.46 2.03
C LYS A 136 -10.88 3.86 1.18
#